data_AF-A0A925YMH3-F1
#
_entry.id   AF-A0A925YMH3-F1
#
_cell.length_a   1.000
_cell.length_b   1.000
_cell.length_c   1.000
_cell.angle_alpha   90.00
_cell.angle_beta   90.00
_cell.angle_gamma   90.00
#
_symmetry.space_group_name_H-M   'P 1'
#
loop_
_entity.id
_entity.type
_entity.pdbx_description
1 polymer ?
#
loop_
_entity_poly.entity_id
_entity_poly.type
_entity_poly.pdbx_seq_one_letter_code
_entity_poly.pdbx_strand_id
1 'polypeptide(L)'
;MALLPLLVTLVAGAALPVQAGINSRLGKEMGSPFVASLISFLIGTASILIFVLLSRVNAPEGGYAVTASRLPWWIWLGGVIGAVFVTVAATFASRIGFSLFSAVVIAGQLLTSVGLDHFGLLGAERHPVSLLRLGGIALLIAGIALIRRG
;
A
#
# COMPACT_ATOMS: atom_id res chain seq x y z
N MET A 1 -0.72 -23.13 -7.61
CA MET A 1 -1.16 -21.77 -7.20
C MET A 1 -2.36 -21.38 -8.05
N ALA A 2 -3.44 -20.87 -7.45
CA ALA A 2 -4.62 -20.44 -8.19
C ALA A 2 -4.32 -19.15 -8.97
N LEU A 3 -4.72 -19.08 -10.24
CA LEU A 3 -4.53 -17.92 -11.12
C LEU A 3 -5.30 -16.67 -10.63
N LEU A 4 -6.42 -16.88 -9.95
CA LEU A 4 -7.32 -15.82 -9.50
C LEU A 4 -6.65 -14.81 -8.54
N PRO A 5 -5.97 -15.20 -7.44
CA PRO A 5 -5.21 -14.28 -6.60
C PRO A 5 -4.20 -13.43 -7.36
N LEU A 6 -3.50 -13.99 -8.34
CA LEU A 6 -2.53 -13.25 -9.16
C LEU A 6 -3.22 -12.18 -9.99
N LEU A 7 -4.35 -12.50 -10.63
CA LEU A 7 -5.12 -11.53 -11.41
C LEU A 7 -5.72 -10.42 -10.53
N VAL A 8 -6.29 -10.76 -9.38
CA VAL A 8 -6.89 -9.78 -8.47
C VAL A 8 -5.82 -8.82 -7.92
N THR A 9 -4.67 -9.35 -7.49
CA THR A 9 -3.56 -8.51 -7.00
C THR A 9 -2.93 -7.66 -8.09
N LEU A 10 -2.86 -8.15 -9.33
CA LEU A 10 -2.43 -7.36 -10.48
C LEU A 10 -3.36 -6.17 -10.74
N VAL A 11 -4.68 -6.41 -10.73
CA VAL A 11 -5.69 -5.35 -10.91
C VAL A 11 -5.62 -4.33 -9.76
N ALA A 12 -5.49 -4.80 -8.53
CA ALA A 12 -5.32 -3.92 -7.37
C ALA A 12 -4.06 -3.06 -7.49
N GLY A 13 -2.93 -3.64 -7.93
CA GLY A 13 -1.70 -2.91 -8.21
C GLY A 13 -1.84 -1.87 -9.32
N ALA A 14 -2.54 -2.22 -10.40
CA ALA A 14 -2.81 -1.31 -11.52
C ALA A 14 -3.70 -0.12 -11.14
N ALA A 15 -4.52 -0.25 -10.10
CA ALA A 15 -5.34 0.85 -9.58
C ALA A 15 -4.53 1.89 -8.77
N LEU A 16 -3.35 1.54 -8.24
CA LEU A 16 -2.58 2.44 -7.36
C LEU A 16 -2.10 3.74 -8.05
N PRO A 17 -1.59 3.73 -9.29
CA PRO A 17 -1.22 4.97 -9.99
C PRO A 17 -2.44 5.86 -10.27
N VAL A 18 -3.60 5.25 -10.58
CA VAL A 18 -4.86 5.97 -10.78
C VAL A 18 -5.28 6.66 -9.48
N GLN A 19 -5.25 5.94 -8.36
CA GLN A 19 -5.51 6.49 -7.03
C GLN A 19 -4.54 7.63 -6.70
N ALA A 20 -3.25 7.47 -6.99
CA ALA A 20 -2.26 8.50 -6.77
C ALA A 20 -2.55 9.78 -7.59
N GLY A 21 -3.03 9.63 -8.82
CA GLY A 21 -3.52 10.72 -9.67
C GLY A 21 -4.75 11.43 -9.10
N ILE A 22 -5.75 10.67 -8.67
CA ILE A 22 -6.96 11.20 -8.01
C ILE A 22 -6.57 12.01 -6.76
N ASN A 23 -5.73 11.44 -5.88
CA ASN A 23 -5.27 12.10 -4.67
C ASN A 23 -4.45 13.35 -4.99
N SER A 24 -3.59 13.29 -6.01
CA SER A 24 -2.81 14.45 -6.48
C SER A 24 -3.71 15.59 -6.96
N ARG A 25 -4.76 15.27 -7.71
CA ARG A 25 -5.73 16.27 -8.17
C ARG A 25 -6.50 16.86 -6.99
N LEU A 26 -7.06 16.01 -6.14
CA LEU A 26 -7.80 16.43 -4.95
C LEU A 26 -6.94 17.32 -4.03
N GLY A 27 -5.66 16.98 -3.83
CA GLY A 27 -4.72 17.78 -3.04
C GLY A 27 -4.47 19.17 -3.61
N LYS A 28 -4.46 19.31 -4.94
CA LYS A 28 -4.35 20.61 -5.62
C LYS A 28 -5.63 21.44 -5.46
N GLU A 29 -6.79 20.85 -5.73
CA GLU A 29 -8.09 21.53 -5.64
C GLU A 29 -8.41 21.98 -4.20
N MET A 30 -8.03 21.18 -3.20
CA MET A 30 -8.23 21.50 -1.79
C MET A 30 -7.12 22.37 -1.19
N GLY A 31 -6.07 22.69 -1.95
CA GLY A 31 -4.91 23.44 -1.48
C GLY A 31 -4.10 22.74 -0.37
N SER A 32 -4.39 21.47 -0.04
CA SER A 32 -3.74 20.73 1.04
C SER A 32 -3.74 19.22 0.78
N PRO A 33 -2.56 18.56 0.74
CA PRO A 33 -2.46 17.11 0.61
C PRO A 33 -2.99 16.37 1.86
N PHE A 34 -2.98 17.01 3.02
CA PHE A 34 -3.55 16.45 4.25
C PHE A 34 -5.08 16.39 4.18
N VAL A 35 -5.73 17.45 3.68
CA VAL A 35 -7.19 17.48 3.48
C VAL A 35 -7.60 16.45 2.44
N ALA A 36 -6.88 16.34 1.33
CA ALA A 36 -7.14 15.30 0.34
C ALA A 36 -7.03 13.88 0.92
N SER A 37 -6.01 13.64 1.74
CA SER A 37 -5.83 12.34 2.40
C SER A 37 -6.95 12.03 3.38
N LEU A 38 -7.38 13.02 4.18
CA LEU A 38 -8.52 12.88 5.08
C LEU A 38 -9.80 12.52 4.31
N ILE A 39 -10.10 13.24 3.23
CA ILE A 39 -11.28 12.96 2.38
C ILE A 39 -11.20 11.55 1.79
N SER A 40 -10.05 11.15 1.22
CA SER A 40 -9.85 9.81 0.67
C SER A 40 -10.03 8.72 1.73
N PHE A 41 -9.54 8.93 2.95
CA PHE A 41 -9.72 7.99 4.07
C PHE A 41 -11.17 7.92 4.55
N LEU A 42 -11.90 9.04 4.59
CA LEU A 42 -13.32 9.04 4.94
C LEU A 42 -14.15 8.25 3.93
N ILE A 43 -13.95 8.50 2.63
CA ILE A 43 -14.64 7.79 1.55
C ILE A 43 -14.26 6.30 1.55
N GLY A 44 -12.98 5.98 1.72
CA GLY A 44 -12.50 4.60 1.81
C GLY A 44 -13.10 3.85 3.01
N THR A 45 -13.13 4.50 4.19
CA THR A 45 -13.74 3.94 5.41
C THR A 45 -15.23 3.69 5.23
N ALA A 46 -15.98 4.66 4.68
CA ALA A 46 -17.40 4.49 4.38
C ALA A 46 -17.65 3.34 3.40
N SER A 47 -16.82 3.23 2.36
CA SER A 47 -16.92 2.16 1.36
C SER A 47 -16.66 0.78 1.98
N ILE A 48 -15.61 0.66 2.80
CA ILE A 48 -15.30 -0.59 3.53
C ILE A 48 -16.42 -0.94 4.51
N LEU A 49 -16.98 0.03 5.22
CA LEU A 49 -18.09 -0.20 6.14
C LEU A 49 -19.30 -0.78 5.39
N ILE A 50 -19.65 -0.25 4.22
CA ILE A 50 -20.71 -0.80 3.37
C ILE A 50 -20.40 -2.25 2.99
N PHE A 51 -19.16 -2.54 2.54
CA PHE A 51 -18.78 -3.91 2.21
C PHE A 51 -18.85 -4.86 3.41
N VAL A 52 -18.42 -4.44 4.60
CA VAL A 52 -18.53 -5.23 5.83
C VAL A 52 -20.00 -5.55 6.11
N LEU A 53 -20.89 -4.55 6.06
CA LEU A 53 -22.33 -4.73 6.29
C LEU A 53 -22.97 -5.68 5.26
N LEU A 54 -22.56 -5.61 3.99
CA LEU A 54 -23.09 -6.47 2.91
C LEU A 54 -22.51 -7.89 2.94
N SER A 55 -21.27 -8.05 3.38
CA SER A 55 -20.56 -9.34 3.39
C SER A 55 -21.13 -10.35 4.39
N ARG A 56 -21.94 -9.88 5.36
CA ARG A 56 -22.52 -10.70 6.44
C ARG A 56 -21.48 -11.53 7.20
N VAL A 57 -20.25 -11.03 7.30
CA VAL A 57 -19.18 -11.70 8.05
C VAL A 57 -19.55 -11.75 9.52
N ASN A 58 -19.55 -12.95 10.08
CA ASN A 58 -19.78 -13.15 11.51
C ASN A 58 -18.66 -12.52 12.32
N ALA A 59 -19.02 -11.80 13.38
CA ALA A 59 -18.02 -11.29 14.31
C ALA A 59 -17.26 -12.46 14.98
N PRO A 60 -15.98 -12.26 15.35
CA PRO A 60 -15.25 -13.21 16.17
C PRO A 60 -15.99 -13.50 17.50
N GLU A 61 -15.66 -14.61 18.14
CA GLU A 61 -16.20 -14.94 19.47
C GLU A 61 -15.90 -13.81 20.47
N GLY A 62 -16.94 -13.29 21.14
CA GLY A 62 -16.84 -12.13 22.03
C GLY A 62 -16.82 -10.76 21.33
N GLY A 63 -16.86 -10.72 20.00
CA GLY A 63 -16.97 -9.50 19.19
C GLY A 63 -15.64 -8.82 18.86
N TYR A 64 -15.71 -7.85 17.94
CA TYR A 64 -14.53 -7.13 17.45
C TYR A 64 -13.79 -6.33 18.53
N ALA A 65 -14.52 -5.75 19.49
CA ALA A 65 -13.91 -4.96 20.57
C ALA A 65 -13.04 -5.82 21.51
N VAL A 66 -13.51 -7.03 21.87
CA VAL A 66 -12.74 -7.98 22.70
C VAL A 66 -11.54 -8.52 21.94
N THR A 67 -11.69 -8.77 20.64
CA THR A 67 -10.57 -9.22 19.81
C THR A 67 -9.51 -8.12 19.70
N ALA A 68 -9.93 -6.88 19.42
CA ALA A 68 -9.06 -5.73 19.27
C ALA A 68 -8.23 -5.42 20.52
N SER A 69 -8.79 -5.60 21.73
CA SER A 69 -8.08 -5.33 22.99
C SER A 69 -6.93 -6.30 23.28
N ARG A 70 -6.87 -7.44 22.59
CA ARG A 70 -5.81 -8.45 22.73
C ARG A 70 -4.70 -8.32 21.70
N LEU A 71 -4.87 -7.44 20.70
CA LEU A 71 -3.91 -7.25 19.63
C LEU A 71 -2.74 -6.35 20.07
N PRO A 72 -1.52 -6.59 19.57
CA PRO A 72 -0.39 -5.73 19.87
C PRO A 72 -0.60 -4.31 19.32
N TRP A 73 -0.14 -3.30 20.08
CA TRP A 73 -0.38 -1.89 19.80
C TRP A 73 0.10 -1.44 18.40
N TRP A 74 1.12 -2.08 17.84
CA TRP A 74 1.70 -1.72 16.54
C TRP A 74 0.77 -2.05 15.37
N ILE A 75 -0.23 -2.93 15.53
CA ILE A 75 -1.20 -3.24 14.44
C ILE A 75 -1.95 -1.99 13.99
N TRP A 76 -2.19 -1.06 14.91
CA TRP A 76 -2.89 0.19 14.62
C TRP A 76 -2.07 1.15 13.76
N LEU A 77 -0.76 0.95 13.65
CA LEU A 77 0.11 1.76 12.78
C LEU A 77 -0.16 1.51 11.29
N GLY A 78 -0.81 0.41 10.91
CA GLY A 78 -1.16 0.14 9.51
C GLY A 78 -2.00 1.26 8.89
N GLY A 79 -2.98 1.79 9.63
CA GLY A 79 -3.78 2.93 9.20
C GLY A 79 -2.96 4.22 9.05
N VAL A 80 -2.02 4.45 9.98
CA VAL A 80 -1.11 5.61 9.95
C VAL A 80 -0.19 5.55 8.73
N ILE A 81 0.40 4.38 8.46
CA ILE A 81 1.28 4.16 7.28
C ILE A 81 0.49 4.41 5.99
N GLY A 82 -0.76 3.93 5.91
CA GLY A 82 -1.65 4.20 4.79
C GLY A 82 -1.93 5.70 4.60
N ALA A 83 -2.20 6.43 5.69
CA ALA A 83 -2.45 7.88 5.64
C ALA A 83 -1.23 8.66 5.14
N VAL A 84 -0.03 8.27 5.59
CA VAL A 84 1.24 8.81 5.09
C VAL A 84 1.40 8.53 3.60
N PHE A 85 1.16 7.29 3.16
CA PHE A 85 1.25 6.92 1.75
C PHE A 85 0.32 7.74 0.86
N VAL A 86 -0.95 7.90 1.26
CA VAL A 86 -1.93 8.69 0.51
C VAL A 86 -1.53 10.17 0.45
N THR A 87 -0.97 10.72 1.54
CA THR A 87 -0.46 12.10 1.59
C THR A 87 0.73 12.29 0.65
N VAL A 88 1.66 11.32 0.64
CA VAL A 88 2.79 11.28 -0.28
C VAL A 88 2.31 11.20 -1.73
N ALA A 89 1.30 10.38 -2.01
CA ALA A 89 0.70 10.27 -3.34
C ALA A 89 0.00 11.57 -3.78
N ALA A 90 -0.73 12.23 -2.87
CA ALA A 90 -1.35 13.52 -3.10
C ALA A 90 -0.32 14.63 -3.37
N THR A 91 0.86 14.51 -2.77
CA THR A 91 1.91 15.53 -2.88
C THR A 91 2.78 15.32 -4.12
N PHE A 92 3.28 14.10 -4.35
CA PHE A 92 4.39 13.86 -5.25
C PHE A 92 4.02 13.18 -6.56
N ALA A 93 2.92 12.40 -6.62
CA ALA A 93 2.65 11.56 -7.79
C ALA A 93 2.55 12.34 -9.11
N SER A 94 1.84 13.46 -9.12
CA SER A 94 1.77 14.34 -10.29
C SER A 94 2.97 15.28 -10.47
N ARG A 95 3.86 15.40 -9.47
CA ARG A 95 5.06 16.26 -9.54
C ARG A 95 6.24 15.57 -10.19
N ILE A 96 6.45 14.29 -9.87
CA ILE A 96 7.57 13.49 -10.39
C ILE A 96 7.16 12.56 -11.54
N GLY A 97 5.87 12.54 -11.90
CA GLY A 97 5.30 11.66 -12.92
C GLY A 97 4.87 10.30 -12.35
N PHE A 98 3.74 9.78 -12.83
CA PHE A 98 3.13 8.55 -12.30
C PHE A 98 4.00 7.30 -12.51
N SER A 99 4.71 7.21 -13.63
CA SER A 99 5.61 6.09 -13.92
C SER A 99 6.78 6.04 -12.92
N LEU A 100 7.47 7.17 -12.72
CA LEU A 100 8.57 7.26 -11.77
C LEU A 100 8.10 7.09 -10.32
N PHE A 101 6.97 7.70 -9.95
CA PHE A 101 6.36 7.53 -8.63
C PHE A 101 6.09 6.04 -8.34
N SER A 102 5.44 5.34 -9.27
CA SER A 102 5.09 3.93 -9.09
C SER A 102 6.34 3.06 -9.01
N ALA A 103 7.35 3.31 -9.85
CA ALA A 103 8.58 2.54 -9.84
C ALA A 103 9.34 2.68 -8.51
N VAL A 104 9.46 3.91 -7.97
CA VAL A 104 10.08 4.17 -6.67
C VAL A 104 9.30 3.54 -5.51
N VAL A 105 7.97 3.60 -5.54
CA VAL A 105 7.10 2.94 -4.55
C VAL A 105 7.32 1.43 -4.56
N ILE A 106 7.33 0.81 -5.73
CA ILE A 106 7.57 -0.63 -5.89
C ILE A 106 8.97 -1.02 -5.38
N ALA A 107 10.01 -0.22 -5.66
CA ALA A 107 11.34 -0.46 -5.08
C ALA A 107 11.32 -0.48 -3.55
N GLY A 108 10.71 0.54 -2.93
CA GLY A 108 10.60 0.62 -1.47
C GLY A 108 9.83 -0.56 -0.88
N GLN A 109 8.74 -0.98 -1.54
CA GLN A 109 7.95 -2.15 -1.17
C GLN A 109 8.79 -3.43 -1.22
N LEU A 110 9.52 -3.67 -2.30
CA LEU A 110 10.35 -4.88 -2.45
C LEU A 110 11.51 -4.91 -1.47
N LEU A 111 12.21 -3.79 -1.27
CA LEU A 111 13.30 -3.70 -0.29
C LEU A 111 12.79 -4.03 1.12
N THR A 112 11.65 -3.46 1.50
CA THR A 112 11.03 -3.71 2.80
C THR A 112 10.55 -5.15 2.91
N SER A 113 9.89 -5.68 1.88
CA SER A 113 9.39 -7.06 1.84
C SER A 113 10.51 -8.07 2.01
N VAL A 114 11.66 -7.87 1.36
CA VAL A 114 12.82 -8.77 1.52
C VAL A 114 13.35 -8.74 2.95
N GLY A 115 13.36 -7.58 3.61
CA GLY A 115 13.68 -7.48 5.03
C GLY A 115 12.69 -8.23 5.91
N LEU A 116 11.39 -8.01 5.70
CA LEU A 116 10.32 -8.68 6.46
C LEU A 116 10.40 -10.21 6.32
N ASP A 117 10.56 -10.71 5.09
CA ASP A 117 10.72 -12.12 4.77
C ASP A 117 11.97 -12.73 5.43
N HIS A 118 13.10 -12.04 5.36
CA HIS A 118 14.38 -12.55 5.86
C HIS A 118 14.37 -12.76 7.37
N PHE A 119 13.75 -11.82 8.08
CA PHE A 119 13.64 -11.84 9.54
C PHE A 119 12.36 -12.54 10.03
N GLY A 120 11.45 -12.96 9.14
CA GLY A 120 10.18 -13.60 9.51
C GLY A 120 9.26 -12.67 10.32
N LEU A 121 9.29 -11.37 10.01
CA LEU A 121 8.53 -10.36 10.74
C LEU A 121 7.05 -10.39 10.34
N LEU A 122 6.18 -9.86 11.21
CA LEU A 122 4.73 -9.75 10.98
C LEU A 122 4.02 -11.11 10.72
N GLY A 123 4.60 -12.21 11.22
CA GLY A 123 4.04 -13.56 11.05
C GLY A 123 4.36 -14.18 9.69
N ALA A 124 5.26 -13.59 8.89
CA ALA A 124 5.72 -14.17 7.63
C ALA A 124 6.55 -15.44 7.86
N GLU A 125 6.40 -16.43 6.97
CA GLU A 125 7.34 -17.54 6.89
C GLU A 125 8.73 -17.02 6.56
N ARG A 126 9.74 -17.46 7.30
CA ARG A 126 11.11 -16.98 7.14
C ARG A 126 11.69 -17.46 5.82
N HIS A 127 11.95 -16.52 4.91
CA HIS A 127 12.57 -16.78 3.62
C HIS A 127 13.91 -16.04 3.54
N PRO A 128 15.06 -16.75 3.67
CA PRO A 128 16.37 -16.13 3.59
C PRO A 128 16.58 -15.33 2.30
N VAL A 129 17.31 -14.22 2.39
CA VAL A 129 17.65 -13.44 1.19
C VAL A 129 18.54 -14.28 0.29
N SER A 130 18.14 -14.45 -0.96
CA SER A 130 18.95 -15.11 -1.98
C SER A 130 19.64 -14.09 -2.88
N LEU A 131 20.79 -14.46 -3.47
CA LEU A 131 21.49 -13.63 -4.45
C LEU A 131 20.59 -13.27 -5.64
N LEU A 132 19.68 -14.16 -6.04
CA LEU A 132 18.71 -13.90 -7.10
C LEU A 132 17.72 -12.77 -6.73
N ARG A 133 17.22 -12.73 -5.48
CA ARG A 133 16.36 -11.63 -5.01
C ARG A 133 17.12 -10.30 -4.99
N LEU A 134 18.37 -10.30 -4.54
CA LEU A 134 19.22 -9.11 -4.58
C LEU A 134 19.49 -8.64 -6.00
N GLY A 135 19.75 -9.57 -6.94
CA GLY A 135 19.89 -9.26 -8.36
C GLY A 135 18.61 -8.65 -8.96
N GLY A 136 17.44 -9.19 -8.62
CA GLY A 136 16.15 -8.63 -9.04
C GLY A 136 15.91 -7.21 -8.54
N ILE A 137 16.23 -6.93 -7.27
CA ILE A 137 16.17 -5.57 -6.70
C ILE A 137 17.13 -4.62 -7.42
N ALA A 138 18.36 -5.06 -7.70
CA ALA A 138 19.36 -4.26 -8.42
C ALA A 138 18.88 -3.90 -9.84
N LEU A 139 18.29 -4.87 -10.56
CA LEU A 139 17.69 -4.63 -11.87
C LEU A 139 16.51 -3.65 -11.79
N LEU A 140 15.69 -3.73 -10.76
CA LEU A 140 14.59 -2.78 -10.56
C LEU A 140 15.11 -1.36 -10.32
N ILE A 141 16.15 -1.19 -9.50
CA ILE A 141 16.79 0.12 -9.27
C ILE A 141 17.39 0.66 -10.58
N ALA A 142 18.04 -0.19 -11.37
CA ALA A 142 18.53 0.20 -12.69
C ALA A 142 17.40 0.64 -13.63
N GLY A 143 16.27 -0.08 -13.62
CA GLY A 143 15.05 0.28 -14.35
C GLY A 143 14.50 1.65 -13.94
N ILE A 144 14.47 1.96 -12.65
CA ILE A 144 14.09 3.30 -12.15
C ILE A 144 15.01 4.39 -12.71
N ALA A 145 16.33 4.14 -12.72
CA ALA A 145 17.30 5.11 -13.25
C ALA A 145 17.08 5.38 -14.75
N LEU A 146 16.67 4.37 -15.52
CA LEU A 146 16.30 4.51 -16.93
C LEU A 146 14.97 5.26 -17.09
N ILE A 147 13.93 4.89 -16.35
CA ILE A 147 12.62 5.58 -16.37
C ILE A 147 12.75 7.05 -16.02
N ARG A 148 13.67 7.41 -15.11
CA ARG A 148 13.92 8.80 -14.74
C ARG A 148 14.58 9.61 -15.87
N ARG A 149 15.33 8.95 -16.76
CA ARG A 149 16.12 9.60 -17.82
C ARG A 149 15.40 9.70 -19.16
N GLY A 150 14.38 8.88 -19.39
CA GLY A 150 13.50 8.92 -20.57
C GLY A 150 12.31 9.82 -20.34
#